data_AF-A0A421BBK2-F1
#
_entry.id   AF-A0A421BBK2-F1
#
_cell.length_a   1.000
_cell.length_b   1.000
_cell.length_c   1.000
_cell.angle_alpha   90.00
_cell.angle_beta   90.00
_cell.angle_gamma   90.00
#
_symmetry.space_group_name_H-M   'P 1'
#
loop_
_entity.id
_entity.type
_entity.pdbx_description
1 polymer ?
#
loop_
_entity_poly.entity_id
_entity_poly.type
_entity_poly.pdbx_seq_one_letter_code
_entity_poly.pdbx_strand_id
1 'polypeptide(L)'
;MLVLTAGGLVTTALRLWWQARRTTDATFTEFYRASIKPLVAFLILQGATLAEAADIAQDTMISAYHHWHTIAHPHAWTRRVASRAVIRHRVNQPETPTDPLPHSLLLRAGDIEGWELR
;
A
#
# COMPACT_ATOMS: atom_id res chain seq x y z
N MET A 1 -13.11 43.33 34.61
CA MET A 1 -11.71 42.87 34.56
C MET A 1 -11.74 41.33 34.52
N LEU A 2 -11.81 40.75 33.32
CA LEU A 2 -11.93 39.30 33.12
C LEU A 2 -10.52 38.70 33.16
N VAL A 3 -10.20 37.99 34.24
CA VAL A 3 -8.96 37.24 34.38
C VAL A 3 -9.05 36.02 33.47
N LEU A 4 -8.51 36.14 32.25
CA LEU A 4 -8.21 35.02 31.37
C LEU A 4 -7.14 34.17 32.06
N THR A 5 -7.56 33.10 32.73
CA THR A 5 -6.64 32.09 33.25
C THR A 5 -5.97 31.39 32.08
N ALA A 6 -4.64 31.47 32.00
CA ALA A 6 -3.83 30.79 30.99
C ALA A 6 -4.10 29.26 30.90
N GLY A 7 -4.68 28.66 31.95
CA GLY A 7 -5.12 27.26 31.97
C GLY A 7 -6.37 26.95 31.12
N GLY A 8 -7.28 27.90 30.88
CA GLY A 8 -8.50 27.64 30.12
C GLY A 8 -8.27 27.44 28.62
N LEU A 9 -7.27 28.14 28.06
CA LEU A 9 -6.94 28.08 26.64
C LEU A 9 -6.22 26.77 26.27
N VAL A 10 -5.34 26.26 27.14
CA VAL A 10 -4.65 24.98 26.94
C VAL A 10 -5.62 23.80 26.98
N THR A 11 -6.57 23.78 27.92
CA THR A 11 -7.60 22.73 28.00
C THR A 11 -8.57 22.78 26.82
N THR A 12 -8.92 23.98 26.35
CA THR A 12 -9.80 24.13 25.18
C THR A 12 -9.11 23.71 23.89
N ALA A 13 -7.86 24.11 23.69
CA ALA A 13 -7.05 23.68 22.56
C ALA A 13 -6.91 22.15 22.55
N LEU A 14 -6.46 21.54 23.65
CA LEU A 14 -6.33 20.08 23.75
C LEU A 14 -7.65 19.37 23.43
N ARG A 15 -8.78 19.84 23.98
CA ARG A 15 -10.09 19.23 23.72
C ARG A 15 -10.48 19.29 22.24
N LEU A 16 -10.23 20.41 21.56
CA LEU A 16 -10.49 20.57 20.12
C LEU A 16 -9.59 19.65 19.27
N TRP A 17 -8.31 19.52 19.62
CA TRP A 17 -7.38 18.60 18.96
C TRP A 17 -7.81 17.13 19.13
N TRP A 18 -8.24 16.73 20.33
CA TRP A 18 -8.78 15.39 20.60
C TRP A 18 -10.07 15.12 19.83
N GLN A 19 -10.96 16.10 19.76
CA GLN A 19 -12.22 15.97 19.03
C GLN A 19 -11.96 15.76 17.54
N ALA A 20 -11.12 16.62 16.94
CA ALA A 20 -10.78 16.54 15.53
C ALA A 20 -10.15 15.18 15.18
N ARG A 21 -9.19 14.71 15.98
CA ARG A 21 -8.57 13.39 15.79
C ARG A 21 -9.58 12.24 15.90
N ARG A 22 -10.46 12.26 16.90
CA ARG A 22 -11.51 11.23 17.05
C ARG A 22 -12.46 11.20 15.87
N THR A 23 -12.83 12.36 15.32
CA THR A 23 -13.68 12.44 14.13
C THR A 23 -12.95 11.90 12.89
N THR A 24 -11.67 12.25 12.71
CA THR A 24 -10.80 11.68 11.66
C THR A 24 -10.74 10.15 11.77
N ASP A 25 -10.50 9.61 12.97
CA ASP A 25 -10.40 8.17 13.20
C ASP A 25 -11.73 7.45 12.95
N ALA A 26 -12.85 8.04 13.37
CA ALA A 26 -14.17 7.48 13.15
C ALA A 26 -14.55 7.44 11.66
N THR A 27 -14.35 8.56 10.94
CA THR A 27 -14.66 8.65 9.50
C THR A 27 -13.80 7.71 8.67
N PHE A 28 -12.50 7.58 9.00
CA PHE A 28 -11.64 6.59 8.36
C PHE A 28 -12.08 5.16 8.69
N THR A 29 -12.43 4.87 9.94
CA THR A 29 -12.86 3.53 10.37
C THR A 29 -14.10 3.07 9.60
N GLU A 30 -15.08 3.95 9.42
CA GLU A 30 -16.27 3.68 8.62
C GLU A 30 -15.91 3.36 7.17
N PHE A 31 -15.09 4.23 6.54
CA PHE A 31 -14.61 4.02 5.19
C PHE A 31 -13.85 2.70 5.02
N TYR A 32 -12.95 2.38 5.95
CA TYR A 32 -12.15 1.16 5.93
C TYR A 32 -13.04 -0.08 5.93
N ARG A 33 -14.00 -0.15 6.86
CA ARG A 33 -14.92 -1.29 6.99
C ARG A 33 -15.77 -1.49 5.74
N ALA A 34 -16.22 -0.38 5.14
CA ALA A 34 -17.01 -0.42 3.91
C ALA A 34 -16.17 -0.78 2.68
N SER A 35 -14.89 -0.38 2.63
CA SER A 35 -14.10 -0.38 1.40
C SER A 35 -13.06 -1.48 1.29
N ILE A 36 -12.59 -2.08 2.38
CA ILE A 36 -11.48 -3.04 2.33
C ILE A 36 -11.83 -4.29 1.49
N LYS A 37 -12.99 -4.93 1.74
CA LYS A 37 -13.40 -6.13 0.99
C LYS A 37 -13.68 -5.82 -0.49
N PRO A 38 -14.43 -4.75 -0.85
CA PRO A 38 -14.58 -4.37 -2.25
C PRO A 38 -13.27 -4.02 -2.94
N LEU A 39 -12.31 -3.42 -2.23
CA LEU A 39 -11.00 -3.10 -2.79
C LEU A 39 -10.23 -4.39 -3.10
N VAL A 40 -10.17 -5.35 -2.17
CA VAL A 40 -9.56 -6.66 -2.43
C VAL A 40 -10.18 -7.35 -3.63
N ALA A 41 -11.52 -7.41 -3.70
CA ALA A 41 -12.22 -8.00 -4.84
C ALA A 41 -11.89 -7.29 -6.17
N PHE A 42 -11.81 -5.96 -6.15
CA PHE A 42 -11.41 -5.17 -7.32
C PHE A 42 -9.98 -5.50 -7.78
N LEU A 43 -9.03 -5.74 -6.87
CA LEU A 43 -7.65 -6.10 -7.22
C LEU A 43 -7.56 -7.54 -7.75
N ILE A 44 -8.39 -8.45 -7.23
CA ILE A 44 -8.52 -9.82 -7.78
C ILE A 44 -9.03 -9.76 -9.23
N LEU A 45 -10.00 -8.89 -9.53
CA LEU A 45 -10.47 -8.68 -10.90
C LEU A 45 -9.39 -8.10 -11.83
N GLN A 46 -8.38 -7.41 -11.28
CA GLN A 46 -7.21 -6.97 -12.04
C GLN A 46 -6.19 -8.11 -12.26
N GLY A 47 -6.41 -9.28 -11.66
CA GLY A 47 -5.61 -10.50 -11.76
C GLY A 47 -4.53 -10.65 -10.69
N ALA A 48 -4.66 -9.97 -9.55
CA ALA A 48 -3.85 -10.28 -8.38
C ALA A 48 -4.39 -11.55 -7.71
N THR A 49 -3.52 -12.35 -7.11
CA THR A 49 -3.96 -13.43 -6.20
C THR A 49 -4.64 -12.84 -4.96
N LEU A 50 -5.40 -13.65 -4.22
CA LEU A 50 -6.04 -13.19 -2.98
C LEU A 50 -5.03 -12.64 -1.97
N ALA A 51 -3.87 -13.29 -1.83
CA ALA A 51 -2.81 -12.86 -0.91
C ALA A 51 -2.24 -11.49 -1.33
N GLU A 52 -1.81 -11.36 -2.58
CA GLU A 52 -1.30 -10.08 -3.12
C GLU A 52 -2.35 -8.96 -3.03
N ALA A 53 -3.61 -9.27 -3.35
CA ALA A 53 -4.71 -8.31 -3.28
C ALA A 53 -4.97 -7.84 -1.84
N ALA A 54 -4.92 -8.76 -0.86
CA ALA A 54 -5.10 -8.42 0.55
C ALA A 54 -3.98 -7.50 1.05
N ASP A 55 -2.72 -7.84 0.75
CA ASP A 55 -1.55 -7.06 1.16
C ASP A 55 -1.56 -5.67 0.53
N ILE A 56 -1.76 -5.58 -0.80
CA ILE A 56 -1.83 -4.30 -1.51
C ILE A 56 -2.99 -3.43 -1.00
N ALA A 57 -4.15 -4.03 -0.73
CA ALA A 57 -5.29 -3.30 -0.18
C ALA A 57 -4.97 -2.77 1.22
N GLN A 58 -4.33 -3.57 2.08
CA GLN A 58 -3.95 -3.18 3.42
C GLN A 58 -2.95 -2.02 3.41
N ASP A 59 -1.88 -2.12 2.61
CA ASP A 59 -0.89 -1.05 2.43
C ASP A 59 -1.52 0.24 1.91
N THR A 60 -2.46 0.11 0.97
CA THR A 60 -3.22 1.26 0.46
C THR A 60 -4.05 1.92 1.56
N MET A 61 -4.69 1.14 2.44
CA MET A 61 -5.47 1.68 3.55
C MET A 61 -4.60 2.34 4.62
N ILE A 62 -3.41 1.78 4.92
CA ILE A 62 -2.42 2.41 5.81
C ILE A 62 -2.00 3.76 5.23
N SER A 63 -1.69 3.80 3.93
CA SER A 63 -1.33 5.05 3.25
C SER A 63 -2.48 6.07 3.26
N ALA A 64 -3.72 5.62 3.03
CA ALA A 64 -4.91 6.46 3.13
C ALA A 64 -5.09 7.04 4.54
N TYR A 65 -4.86 6.26 5.59
CA TYR A 65 -4.98 6.74 6.97
C TYR A 65 -3.97 7.86 7.25
N HIS A 66 -2.71 7.68 6.86
CA HIS A 66 -1.67 8.71 7.03
C HIS A 66 -2.01 10.04 6.33
N HIS A 67 -2.68 9.97 5.18
CA HIS A 67 -3.00 11.14 4.36
C HIS A 67 -4.48 11.53 4.44
N TRP A 68 -5.25 10.98 5.38
CA TRP A 68 -6.72 11.03 5.37
C TRP A 68 -7.27 12.45 5.25
N HIS A 69 -6.66 13.39 5.99
CA HIS A 69 -7.04 14.80 6.01
C HIS A 69 -6.81 15.54 4.68
N THR A 70 -6.02 14.97 3.76
CA THR A 70 -5.71 15.56 2.44
C THR A 70 -6.51 14.94 1.30
N ILE A 71 -7.19 13.81 1.52
CA ILE A 71 -7.86 13.06 0.48
C ILE A 71 -9.31 13.54 0.33
N ALA A 72 -9.59 14.28 -0.74
CA ALA A 72 -10.95 14.74 -1.04
C ALA A 72 -11.90 13.62 -1.53
N HIS A 73 -11.36 12.62 -2.23
CA HIS A 73 -12.16 11.53 -2.83
C HIS A 73 -11.58 10.14 -2.47
N PRO A 74 -11.86 9.62 -1.25
CA PRO A 74 -11.27 8.39 -0.73
C PRO A 74 -11.38 7.18 -1.64
N HIS A 75 -12.57 6.89 -2.18
CA HIS A 75 -12.78 5.74 -3.05
C HIS A 75 -11.99 5.79 -4.37
N ALA A 76 -11.90 6.97 -4.99
CA ALA A 76 -11.16 7.14 -6.23
C ALA A 76 -9.65 7.09 -5.98
N TRP A 77 -9.21 7.68 -4.86
CA TRP A 77 -7.82 7.69 -4.44
C TRP A 77 -7.32 6.28 -4.15
N THR A 78 -8.04 5.49 -3.33
CA THR A 78 -7.61 4.13 -2.96
C THR A 78 -7.53 3.21 -4.17
N ARG A 79 -8.55 3.22 -5.04
CA ARG A 79 -8.51 2.41 -6.28
C ARG A 79 -7.33 2.77 -7.18
N ARG A 80 -7.02 4.06 -7.33
CA ARG A 80 -5.89 4.54 -8.13
C ARG A 80 -4.56 4.09 -7.54
N VAL A 81 -4.37 4.26 -6.23
CA VAL A 81 -3.13 3.89 -5.54
C VAL A 81 -2.91 2.38 -5.59
N ALA A 82 -3.95 1.60 -5.27
CA ALA A 82 -3.88 0.14 -5.29
C ALA A 82 -3.63 -0.42 -6.70
N SER A 83 -4.30 0.12 -7.73
CA SER A 83 -4.06 -0.32 -9.12
C SER A 83 -2.61 -0.08 -9.55
N ARG A 84 -2.01 1.06 -9.16
CA ARG A 84 -0.59 1.34 -9.43
C ARG A 84 0.33 0.40 -8.68
N ALA A 85 -0.04 0.00 -7.46
CA ALA A 85 0.72 -0.98 -6.70
C ALA A 85 0.69 -2.36 -7.37
N VAL A 86 -0.47 -2.81 -7.89
CA VAL A 86 -0.56 -4.06 -8.68
C VAL A 86 0.35 -4.01 -9.90
N ILE A 87 0.35 -2.90 -10.65
CA ILE A 87 1.22 -2.74 -11.83
C ILE A 87 2.70 -2.83 -11.42
N ARG A 88 3.12 -2.10 -10.38
CA ARG A 88 4.51 -2.15 -9.89
C ARG A 88 4.89 -3.56 -9.43
N HIS A 89 4.01 -4.24 -8.71
CA HIS A 89 4.23 -5.60 -8.24
C HIS A 89 4.52 -6.54 -9.42
N ARG A 90 3.73 -6.44 -10.49
CA ARG A 90 3.92 -7.25 -11.71
C ARG A 90 5.20 -6.94 -12.46
N VAL A 91 5.50 -5.65 -12.67
CA VAL A 91 6.70 -5.23 -13.41
C VAL A 91 7.98 -5.64 -12.68
N ASN A 92 7.94 -5.71 -11.35
CA ASN A 92 9.09 -6.08 -10.53
C ASN A 92 9.20 -7.59 -10.26
N GLN A 93 8.20 -8.39 -10.66
CA GLN A 93 8.30 -9.85 -10.52
C GLN A 93 9.24 -10.40 -11.59
N PRO A 94 10.23 -11.25 -11.22
CA PRO A 94 11.01 -11.96 -12.21
C PRO A 94 10.09 -12.83 -13.07
N GLU A 95 10.32 -12.83 -14.37
CA GLU A 95 9.57 -13.67 -15.30
C GLU A 95 9.85 -15.15 -14.98
N THR A 96 8.79 -15.92 -14.77
CA THR A 96 8.90 -17.38 -14.67
C THR A 96 8.92 -17.94 -16.08
N PRO A 97 9.97 -18.69 -16.50
CA PRO A 97 10.00 -19.33 -17.81
C PRO A 97 8.82 -20.29 -17.96
N THR A 98 7.98 -20.07 -18.97
CA THR A 98 6.82 -20.92 -19.27
C THR A 98 7.25 -22.25 -19.89
N ASP A 99 8.35 -22.22 -20.66
CA ASP A 99 8.96 -23.41 -21.23
C ASP A 99 9.98 -23.99 -20.25
N PRO A 100 10.14 -25.33 -20.20
CA PRO A 100 11.23 -25.94 -19.47
C PRO A 100 12.53 -25.35 -20.00
N LEU A 101 13.24 -24.63 -19.13
CA LEU A 101 14.56 -24.12 -19.47
C LEU A 101 15.40 -25.29 -19.99
N PRO A 102 16.05 -25.16 -21.16
CA PRO A 102 16.99 -26.17 -21.59
C PRO A 102 18.00 -26.36 -20.46
N HIS A 103 18.19 -27.60 -20.05
CA HIS A 103 19.04 -27.98 -18.91
C HIS A 103 20.45 -27.49 -19.22
N SER A 104 20.82 -26.34 -18.66
CA SER A 104 22.11 -25.67 -18.83
C SER A 104 22.57 -25.46 -20.28
N LEU A 105 22.36 -24.24 -20.82
CA LEU A 105 23.01 -23.77 -22.05
C LEU A 105 24.25 -22.89 -21.79
N LEU A 106 24.70 -22.77 -20.53
CA LEU A 106 25.97 -22.15 -20.20
C LEU A 106 27.00 -23.23 -19.88
N LEU A 107 28.20 -23.04 -20.47
CA LEU A 107 29.45 -23.81 -20.40
C LEU A 107 29.36 -25.15 -19.65
N ARG A 108 29.67 -26.26 -20.34
CA ARG A 108 30.14 -27.44 -19.59
C ARG A 108 31.28 -26.96 -18.71
N ALA A 109 31.37 -27.44 -17.47
CA ALA A 109 32.43 -27.05 -16.55
C ALA A 109 33.86 -27.14 -17.13
N GLY A 110 34.09 -27.87 -18.24
CA GLY A 110 35.34 -27.93 -18.98
C GLY A 110 35.58 -26.86 -20.06
N ASP A 111 34.61 -26.02 -20.42
CA ASP A 111 34.78 -24.99 -21.45
C ASP A 111 35.57 -23.76 -20.94
N ILE A 112 35.80 -23.67 -19.62
CA ILE A 112 36.53 -22.59 -18.93
C ILE A 112 38.05 -22.85 -18.96
N GLU A 113 38.47 -24.13 -18.96
CA GLU A 113 39.89 -24.54 -18.92
C GLU A 113 40.68 -24.07 -20.15
N GLY A 114 40.02 -23.87 -21.30
CA GLY A 114 40.66 -23.38 -22.53
C GLY A 114 41.05 -21.90 -22.51
N TRP A 115 40.54 -21.11 -21.55
CA TRP A 115 40.78 -19.66 -21.48
C TRP A 115 41.98 -19.28 -20.60
N GLU A 116 42.44 -20.18 -19.72
CA GLU A 116 43.59 -19.93 -18.82
C GLU A 116 44.94 -20.33 -19.42
N LEU A 117 44.96 -20.95 -20.61
CA LEU A 117 46.17 -21.43 -21.29
C LEU A 117 46.68 -20.50 -22.41
N ARG A 118 46.32 -19.21 -22.41
CA ARG A 118 46.83 -18.20 -23.35
C ARG A 118 47.42 -17.01 -22.61
#